data_AF-A0A2D9T8J4-F1
#
_entry.id   AF-A0A2D9T8J4-F1
#
_cell.length_a   1.000
_cell.length_b   1.000
_cell.length_c   1.000
_cell.angle_alpha   90.00
_cell.angle_beta   90.00
_cell.angle_gamma   90.00
#
_symmetry.space_group_name_H-M   'P 1'
#
loop_
_entity.id
_entity.type
_entity.pdbx_description
1 polymer ?
#
loop_
_entity_poly.entity_id
_entity_poly.type
_entity_poly.pdbx_seq_one_letter_code
_entity_poly.pdbx_strand_id
1 'polypeptide(L)'
;MSTATERFLRARDVEAIFAAFVRNANTLGKQARTTRAPFGAADAAVFAEARFERFDLSETVPLDAPEDQGHWNDEVAFMDESSWETVVPVPSDDTARHEAIKLVPDVQAVRPPAPGPKEASEDGEMPPRELERLMDDMQVLMRYGHDGEVTQRFERLQREYPLDLLLLRRIAEFHLENGQEQPAVDCLFRLARQLFERRNVVGMRAALEQILVLSPDDPRAHRLLNLLERR
;
A
#
# COMPACT_ATOMS: atom_id res chain seq x y z
N MET A 1 21.29 2.29 -43.10
CA MET A 1 21.69 3.46 -42.29
C MET A 1 20.59 3.67 -41.26
N SER A 2 20.84 3.32 -40.00
CA SER A 2 19.88 3.50 -38.90
C SER A 2 19.93 4.95 -38.42
N THR A 3 18.76 5.56 -38.21
CA THR A 3 18.57 6.98 -37.88
C THR A 3 18.92 7.23 -36.41
N ALA A 4 19.51 8.39 -36.11
CA ALA A 4 20.05 8.75 -34.80
C ALA A 4 19.02 8.76 -33.64
N THR A 5 17.74 8.61 -33.95
CA THR A 5 16.62 8.51 -33.02
C THR A 5 16.30 7.09 -32.56
N GLU A 6 16.86 6.03 -33.16
CA GLU A 6 16.65 4.64 -32.72
C GLU A 6 17.53 4.20 -31.54
N ARG A 7 18.29 5.12 -30.93
CA ARG A 7 18.86 4.92 -29.58
C ARG A 7 17.81 5.22 -28.50
N PHE A 8 16.63 4.63 -28.63
CA PHE A 8 15.65 4.65 -27.55
C PHE A 8 16.14 3.77 -26.41
N LEU A 9 16.00 4.32 -25.20
CA LEU A 9 16.28 3.72 -23.90
C LEU A 9 15.81 2.26 -23.89
N ARG A 10 16.71 1.33 -23.53
CA ARG A 10 16.31 -0.07 -23.38
C ARG A 10 15.32 -0.15 -22.23
N ALA A 11 14.40 -1.13 -22.22
CA ALA A 11 13.42 -1.30 -21.14
C ALA A 11 14.06 -1.26 -19.71
N ARG A 12 15.31 -1.71 -19.59
CA ARG A 12 16.11 -1.62 -18.35
C ARG A 12 16.41 -0.20 -17.86
N ASP A 13 16.47 0.78 -18.75
CA ASP A 13 16.74 2.17 -18.40
C ASP A 13 15.47 2.84 -17.83
N VAL A 14 14.28 2.41 -18.24
CA VAL A 14 13.00 2.93 -17.74
C VAL A 14 12.78 2.52 -16.28
N GLU A 15 13.05 1.25 -15.93
CA GLU A 15 12.99 0.78 -14.54
C GLU A 15 13.98 1.51 -13.63
N ALA A 16 15.20 1.80 -14.12
CA ALA A 16 16.20 2.52 -13.36
C ALA A 16 15.80 3.98 -13.09
N ILE A 17 15.19 4.65 -14.08
CA ILE A 17 14.68 6.02 -13.96
C ILE A 17 13.49 6.05 -12.99
N PHE A 18 12.56 5.10 -13.09
CA PHE A 18 11.41 5.00 -12.19
C PHE A 18 11.85 4.73 -10.74
N ALA A 19 12.79 3.80 -10.52
CA ALA A 19 13.34 3.52 -9.21
C ALA A 19 14.12 4.71 -8.61
N ALA A 20 14.76 5.55 -9.44
CA ALA A 20 15.38 6.78 -8.99
C ALA A 20 14.33 7.82 -8.57
N PHE A 21 13.24 7.94 -9.34
CA PHE A 21 12.13 8.86 -9.04
C PHE A 21 11.42 8.51 -7.73
N VAL A 22 11.03 7.24 -7.53
CA VAL A 22 10.37 6.76 -6.30
C VAL A 22 11.25 6.97 -5.07
N ARG A 23 12.58 6.75 -5.19
CA ARG A 23 13.52 7.05 -4.10
C ARG A 23 13.55 8.54 -3.76
N ASN A 24 13.55 9.41 -4.76
CA ASN A 24 13.59 10.86 -4.55
C ASN A 24 12.29 11.40 -3.93
N ALA A 25 11.13 10.90 -4.36
CA ALA A 25 9.83 11.25 -3.79
C ALA A 25 9.74 10.86 -2.29
N ASN A 26 10.26 9.69 -1.92
CA ASN A 26 10.33 9.26 -0.53
C ASN A 26 11.29 10.11 0.33
N THR A 27 12.37 10.64 -0.25
CA THR A 27 13.27 11.56 0.47
C THR A 27 12.62 12.93 0.74
N LEU A 28 11.83 13.45 -0.21
CA LEU A 28 11.06 14.68 -0.05
C LEU A 28 9.96 14.53 1.03
N GLY A 29 9.28 13.39 1.07
CA GLY A 29 8.31 13.08 2.14
C GLY A 29 8.92 13.02 3.55
N LYS A 30 10.19 12.61 3.68
CA LYS A 30 10.91 12.59 4.96
C LYS A 30 11.31 14.00 5.42
N GLN A 31 11.72 14.88 4.52
CA GLN A 31 12.05 16.27 4.85
C GLN A 31 10.81 17.05 5.30
N ALA A 32 9.64 16.79 4.72
CA ALA A 32 8.37 17.38 5.15
C ALA A 32 7.96 17.00 6.59
N ARG A 33 8.46 15.89 7.14
CA ARG A 33 8.18 15.47 8.54
C ARG A 33 9.15 16.08 9.56
N THR A 34 10.26 16.66 9.13
CA THR A 34 11.28 17.23 10.04
C THR A 34 11.00 18.68 10.47
N THR A 35 9.98 19.34 9.95
CA THR A 35 9.58 20.70 10.38
C THR A 35 8.54 20.72 11.50
N ARG A 36 8.09 19.57 12.00
CA ARG A 36 7.27 19.51 13.21
C ARG A 36 8.20 19.49 14.43
N ALA A 37 8.27 20.63 15.13
CA ALA A 37 9.08 20.81 16.33
C ALA A 37 8.91 19.63 17.31
N PRO A 38 10.01 19.11 17.89
CA PRO A 38 9.94 18.03 18.86
C PRO A 38 9.24 18.54 20.13
N PHE A 39 8.00 18.11 20.34
CA PHE A 39 7.39 18.16 21.66
C PHE A 39 8.11 17.15 22.55
N GLY A 40 8.75 17.65 23.62
CA GLY A 40 9.02 16.87 24.84
C GLY A 40 10.25 15.96 24.83
N ALA A 41 11.45 16.56 24.75
CA ALA A 41 12.71 15.87 25.06
C ALA A 41 12.97 15.78 26.58
N ALA A 42 12.07 15.13 27.34
CA ALA A 42 12.23 15.01 28.80
C ALA A 42 12.42 13.57 29.33
N ASP A 43 12.03 12.51 28.60
CA ASP A 43 12.02 11.14 29.19
C ASP A 43 12.84 10.08 28.42
N ALA A 44 13.77 10.48 27.54
CA ALA A 44 14.56 9.53 26.74
C ALA A 44 15.85 9.02 27.44
N ALA A 45 16.05 9.29 28.73
CA ALA A 45 17.30 8.96 29.42
C ALA A 45 17.32 7.59 30.15
N VAL A 46 16.24 6.81 30.13
CA VAL A 46 16.13 5.59 30.98
C VAL A 46 16.34 4.26 30.22
N PHE A 47 16.43 4.25 28.89
CA PHE A 47 16.53 3.00 28.10
C PHE A 47 17.93 2.68 27.53
N ALA A 48 18.99 3.31 28.04
CA ALA A 48 20.34 3.16 27.48
C ALA A 48 21.15 1.94 28.00
N GLU A 49 20.62 1.10 28.90
CA GLU A 49 21.40 0.01 29.53
C GLU A 49 20.83 -1.41 29.35
N ALA A 50 20.00 -1.65 28.32
CA ALA A 50 19.72 -3.02 27.90
C ALA A 50 20.92 -3.59 27.12
N ARG A 51 21.89 -4.14 27.86
CA ARG A 51 23.00 -4.95 27.36
C ARG A 51 22.42 -6.15 26.59
N PHE A 52 22.35 -6.03 25.27
CA PHE A 52 22.09 -7.17 24.41
C PHE A 52 23.29 -8.11 24.51
N GLU A 53 23.16 -9.15 25.33
CA GLU A 53 24.04 -10.31 25.28
C GLU A 53 23.97 -10.87 23.85
N ARG A 54 25.10 -10.83 23.16
CA ARG A 54 25.23 -11.38 21.82
C ARG A 54 24.94 -12.88 21.92
N PHE A 55 23.80 -13.29 21.38
CA PHE A 55 23.47 -14.70 21.20
C PHE A 55 24.47 -15.27 20.19
N ASP A 56 25.38 -16.10 20.68
CA ASP A 56 26.43 -16.71 19.87
C ASP A 56 25.83 -17.90 19.10
N LEU A 57 25.54 -17.68 17.81
CA LEU A 57 24.96 -18.69 16.90
C LEU A 57 25.99 -19.73 16.41
N SER A 58 27.18 -19.79 17.00
CA SER A 58 28.22 -20.74 16.61
C SER A 58 28.08 -22.13 17.26
N GLU A 59 27.14 -22.32 18.19
CA GLU A 59 26.83 -23.63 18.77
C GLU A 59 25.92 -24.43 17.82
N THR A 60 26.49 -24.86 16.69
CA THR A 60 25.86 -25.88 15.84
C THR A 60 25.91 -27.21 16.59
N VAL A 61 24.78 -27.60 17.19
CA VAL A 61 24.57 -28.96 17.69
C VAL A 61 24.76 -29.91 16.50
N PRO A 62 25.71 -30.85 16.54
CA PRO A 62 25.82 -31.86 15.51
C PRO A 62 24.55 -32.70 15.53
N LEU A 63 23.71 -32.53 14.51
CA LEU A 63 22.65 -33.49 14.22
C LEU A 63 23.35 -34.74 13.69
N ASP A 64 23.50 -35.74 14.55
CA ASP A 64 23.83 -37.09 14.11
C ASP A 64 22.78 -37.52 13.09
N ALA A 65 23.23 -37.78 11.86
CA ALA A 65 22.38 -38.30 10.81
C ALA A 65 21.89 -39.69 11.26
N PRO A 66 20.57 -39.92 11.38
CA PRO A 66 20.06 -41.24 11.73
C PRO A 66 20.43 -42.21 10.62
N GLU A 67 21.21 -43.23 10.99
CA GLU A 67 21.58 -44.32 10.08
C GLU A 67 20.33 -45.01 9.56
N ASP A 68 20.30 -45.08 8.24
CA ASP A 68 19.40 -45.82 7.38
C ASP A 68 19.27 -47.28 7.84
N GLN A 69 18.17 -47.60 8.55
CA GLN A 69 17.72 -48.97 8.73
C GLN A 69 16.21 -49.07 8.60
N GLY A 70 15.79 -49.42 7.38
CA GLY A 70 14.84 -50.50 7.19
C GLY A 70 13.37 -50.11 7.11
N HIS A 71 12.82 -50.32 5.92
CA HIS A 71 11.44 -50.78 5.71
C HIS A 71 10.35 -50.06 6.52
N TRP A 72 10.07 -48.80 6.17
CA TRP A 72 8.75 -48.24 6.41
C TRP A 72 7.83 -48.74 5.30
N ASN A 73 7.04 -49.75 5.65
CA ASN A 73 5.97 -50.23 4.79
C ASN A 73 5.04 -49.08 4.37
N ASP A 74 4.54 -49.25 3.15
CA ASP A 74 3.70 -48.38 2.32
C ASP A 74 2.28 -48.18 2.91
N GLU A 75 2.19 -47.78 4.18
CA GLU A 75 0.91 -47.65 4.90
C GLU A 75 0.95 -46.53 5.97
N VAL A 76 1.65 -45.43 5.68
CA VAL A 76 1.44 -44.17 6.40
C VAL A 76 0.09 -43.62 5.93
N ALA A 77 -0.95 -44.06 6.64
CA ALA A 77 -2.25 -43.43 6.65
C ALA A 77 -2.04 -41.92 6.74
N PHE A 78 -2.56 -41.24 5.73
CA PHE A 78 -2.74 -39.79 5.65
C PHE A 78 -3.35 -39.33 6.98
N MET A 79 -2.52 -38.95 7.95
CA MET A 79 -2.99 -38.30 9.16
C MET A 79 -3.44 -36.91 8.74
N ASP A 80 -4.74 -36.83 8.52
CA ASP A 80 -5.49 -35.63 8.23
C ASP A 80 -5.06 -34.52 9.21
N GLU A 81 -4.31 -33.54 8.70
CA GLU A 81 -3.79 -32.39 9.46
C GLU A 81 -4.92 -31.53 10.07
N SER A 82 -6.18 -31.85 9.75
CA SER A 82 -7.38 -31.25 10.33
C SER A 82 -7.70 -31.70 11.77
N SER A 83 -6.99 -32.68 12.35
CA SER A 83 -7.33 -33.22 13.68
C SER A 83 -6.81 -32.41 14.89
N TRP A 84 -6.07 -31.30 14.67
CA TRP A 84 -5.66 -30.39 15.75
C TRP A 84 -6.65 -29.22 15.93
N GLU A 85 -7.89 -29.38 15.47
CA GLU A 85 -8.97 -28.46 15.79
C GLU A 85 -9.06 -28.33 17.32
N THR A 86 -8.75 -27.13 17.80
CA THR A 86 -8.71 -26.83 19.22
C THR A 86 -10.11 -27.04 19.79
N VAL A 87 -10.27 -28.08 20.61
CA VAL A 87 -11.55 -28.45 21.26
C VAL A 87 -12.06 -27.35 22.21
N VAL A 88 -11.23 -26.35 22.48
CA VAL A 88 -11.62 -25.17 23.24
C VAL A 88 -12.34 -24.20 22.28
N PRO A 89 -13.67 -24.04 22.38
CA PRO A 89 -14.38 -23.07 21.58
C PRO A 89 -13.80 -21.69 21.83
N VAL A 90 -13.53 -20.93 20.76
CA VAL A 90 -13.11 -19.53 20.88
C VAL A 90 -14.16 -18.80 21.72
N PRO A 91 -13.78 -18.23 22.89
CA PRO A 91 -14.73 -17.55 23.75
C PRO A 91 -15.43 -16.45 22.96
N SER A 92 -16.76 -16.38 23.06
CA SER A 92 -17.50 -15.26 22.46
C SER A 92 -17.00 -13.93 23.04
N ASP A 93 -17.10 -12.84 22.27
CA ASP A 93 -16.69 -11.50 22.70
C ASP A 93 -17.29 -11.11 24.07
N ASP A 94 -18.51 -11.56 24.35
CA ASP A 94 -19.16 -11.36 25.63
C ASP A 94 -18.50 -12.16 26.76
N THR A 95 -18.13 -13.42 26.53
CA THR A 95 -17.43 -14.24 27.54
C THR A 95 -16.05 -13.68 27.85
N ALA A 96 -15.29 -13.29 26.82
CA ALA A 96 -13.98 -12.67 26.96
C ALA A 96 -14.06 -11.35 27.77
N ARG A 97 -15.08 -10.52 27.53
CA ARG A 97 -15.32 -9.30 28.32
C ARG A 97 -15.62 -9.60 29.79
N HIS A 98 -16.46 -10.60 30.07
CA HIS A 98 -16.80 -10.95 31.46
C HIS A 98 -15.61 -11.52 32.24
N GLU A 99 -14.73 -12.29 31.59
CA GLU A 99 -13.50 -12.78 32.21
C GLU A 99 -12.46 -11.67 32.41
N ALA A 100 -12.33 -10.76 31.45
CA ALA A 100 -11.47 -9.58 31.58
C ALA A 100 -11.90 -8.67 32.75
N ILE A 101 -13.21 -8.50 32.96
CA ILE A 101 -13.76 -7.74 34.11
C ILE A 101 -13.37 -8.38 35.45
N LYS A 102 -13.25 -9.71 35.52
CA LYS A 102 -12.84 -10.41 36.76
C LYS A 102 -11.35 -10.25 37.06
N LEU A 103 -10.51 -10.17 36.03
CA LEU A 103 -9.05 -10.12 36.16
C LEU A 103 -8.52 -8.72 36.48
N VAL A 104 -9.22 -7.67 36.03
CA VAL A 104 -8.80 -6.28 36.22
C VAL A 104 -9.96 -5.50 36.83
N PRO A 105 -9.98 -5.33 38.18
CA PRO A 105 -11.09 -4.70 38.91
C PRO A 105 -11.39 -3.25 38.49
N ASP A 106 -10.48 -2.61 37.76
CA ASP A 106 -10.56 -1.20 37.36
C ASP A 106 -10.97 -0.97 35.89
N VAL A 107 -11.39 -2.01 35.15
CA VAL A 107 -11.79 -1.87 33.72
C VAL A 107 -12.97 -0.93 33.54
N GLN A 108 -13.87 -0.80 34.52
CA GLN A 108 -14.98 0.17 34.45
C GLN A 108 -14.51 1.63 34.60
N ALA A 109 -13.33 1.87 35.18
CA ALA A 109 -12.75 3.21 35.30
C ALA A 109 -11.99 3.64 34.04
N VAL A 110 -11.62 2.69 33.16
CA VAL A 110 -10.99 2.99 31.88
C VAL A 110 -12.04 3.51 30.91
N ARG A 111 -12.18 4.84 30.86
CA ARG A 111 -12.98 5.52 29.84
C ARG A 111 -12.55 5.01 28.46
N PRO A 112 -13.47 4.45 27.64
CA PRO A 112 -13.10 4.02 26.30
C PRO A 112 -12.42 5.19 25.58
N PRO A 113 -11.30 4.96 24.86
CA PRO A 113 -10.62 6.02 24.17
C PRO A 113 -11.65 6.73 23.28
N ALA A 114 -11.70 8.06 23.38
CA ALA A 114 -12.60 8.85 22.57
C ALA A 114 -12.42 8.41 21.10
N PRO A 115 -13.50 8.18 20.34
CA PRO A 115 -13.38 7.81 18.94
C PRO A 115 -12.45 8.81 18.28
N GLY A 116 -11.37 8.29 17.67
CA GLY A 116 -10.37 9.14 17.03
C GLY A 116 -11.06 10.10 16.06
N PRO A 117 -10.50 11.31 15.86
CA PRO A 117 -11.04 12.24 14.88
C PRO A 117 -11.24 11.49 13.56
N LYS A 118 -12.44 11.60 12.98
CA LYS A 118 -12.71 10.99 11.67
C LYS A 118 -11.60 11.45 10.73
N GLU A 119 -10.84 10.49 10.20
CA GLU A 119 -9.79 10.72 9.20
C GLU A 119 -10.48 11.14 7.89
N ALA A 120 -11.07 12.33 7.88
CA ALA A 120 -11.46 12.99 6.65
C ALA A 120 -10.16 13.43 6.00
N SER A 121 -9.64 12.59 5.10
CA SER A 121 -8.57 12.98 4.21
C SER A 121 -9.05 14.21 3.45
N GLU A 122 -8.26 15.28 3.42
CA GLU A 122 -8.61 16.54 2.74
C GLU A 122 -8.95 16.31 1.25
N ASP A 123 -8.56 15.17 0.69
CA ASP A 123 -8.67 14.83 -0.72
C ASP A 123 -9.64 13.67 -1.06
N GLY A 124 -10.22 12.97 -0.08
CA GLY A 124 -11.01 11.75 -0.32
C GLY A 124 -12.31 11.64 0.50
N GLU A 125 -13.37 11.14 -0.14
CA GLU A 125 -14.64 10.80 0.50
C GLU A 125 -14.57 9.42 1.14
N MET A 126 -13.82 8.50 0.53
CA MET A 126 -13.60 7.15 1.02
C MET A 126 -12.56 7.12 2.15
N PRO A 127 -12.82 6.41 3.27
CA PRO A 127 -11.82 6.19 4.31
C PRO A 127 -10.57 5.50 3.74
N PRO A 128 -9.35 5.98 4.03
CA PRO A 128 -8.12 5.43 3.43
C PRO A 128 -7.93 3.92 3.64
N ARG A 129 -8.29 3.40 4.83
CA ARG A 129 -8.18 1.97 5.15
C ARG A 129 -9.14 1.10 4.33
N GLU A 130 -10.31 1.64 4.00
CA GLU A 130 -11.29 0.93 3.17
C GLU A 130 -10.83 0.91 1.72
N LEU A 131 -10.30 2.03 1.24
CA LEU A 131 -9.70 2.12 -0.09
C LEU A 131 -8.55 1.11 -0.26
N GLU A 132 -7.63 1.01 0.71
CA GLU A 132 -6.52 0.05 0.68
C GLU A 132 -7.01 -1.40 0.60
N ARG A 133 -7.97 -1.79 1.43
CA ARG A 133 -8.56 -3.14 1.38
C ARG A 133 -9.19 -3.44 0.02
N LEU A 134 -9.89 -2.47 -0.56
CA LEU A 134 -10.47 -2.62 -1.89
C LEU A 134 -9.39 -2.81 -2.96
N MET A 135 -8.26 -2.07 -2.88
CA MET A 135 -7.16 -2.25 -3.82
C MET A 135 -6.52 -3.65 -3.70
N ASP A 136 -6.34 -4.14 -2.47
CA ASP A 136 -5.84 -5.50 -2.22
C ASP A 136 -6.76 -6.55 -2.85
N ASP A 137 -8.08 -6.41 -2.68
CA ASP A 137 -9.08 -7.29 -3.29
C ASP A 137 -9.02 -7.25 -4.83
N MET A 138 -8.89 -6.07 -5.44
CA MET A 138 -8.72 -5.96 -6.90
C MET A 138 -7.43 -6.62 -7.37
N GLN A 139 -6.34 -6.50 -6.60
CA GLN A 139 -5.06 -7.10 -6.96
C GLN A 139 -5.16 -8.64 -6.96
N VAL A 140 -5.92 -9.21 -6.02
CA VAL A 140 -6.24 -10.65 -6.03
C VAL A 140 -7.01 -11.03 -7.29
N LEU A 141 -8.05 -10.27 -7.66
CA LEU A 141 -8.83 -10.54 -8.88
C LEU A 141 -7.97 -10.47 -10.15
N MET A 142 -7.08 -9.48 -10.26
CA MET A 142 -6.13 -9.37 -11.38
C MET A 142 -5.22 -10.60 -11.48
N ARG A 143 -4.71 -11.11 -10.36
CA ARG A 143 -3.84 -12.30 -10.34
C ARG A 143 -4.54 -13.56 -10.87
N TYR A 144 -5.87 -13.65 -10.73
CA TYR A 144 -6.68 -14.75 -11.25
C TYR A 144 -7.24 -14.49 -12.66
N GLY A 145 -6.85 -13.38 -13.32
CA GLY A 145 -7.27 -13.07 -14.69
C GLY A 145 -8.69 -12.51 -14.80
N HIS A 146 -9.23 -11.92 -13.72
CA HIS A 146 -10.55 -11.33 -13.69
C HIS A 146 -10.55 -9.82 -14.05
N ASP A 147 -9.82 -9.43 -15.10
CA ASP A 147 -9.61 -8.03 -15.50
C ASP A 147 -10.93 -7.27 -15.75
N GLY A 148 -11.90 -7.96 -16.36
CA GLY A 148 -13.22 -7.40 -16.65
C GLY A 148 -14.02 -7.08 -15.40
N GLU A 149 -13.89 -7.88 -14.33
CA GLU A 149 -14.56 -7.60 -13.05
C GLU A 149 -13.91 -6.41 -12.34
N VAL A 150 -12.57 -6.35 -12.32
CA VAL A 150 -11.82 -5.23 -11.74
C VAL A 150 -12.22 -3.92 -12.41
N THR A 151 -12.30 -3.91 -13.73
CA THR A 151 -12.76 -2.74 -14.50
C THR A 151 -14.18 -2.32 -14.10
N GLN A 152 -15.13 -3.25 -14.03
CA GLN A 152 -16.50 -2.97 -13.60
C GLN A 152 -16.59 -2.44 -12.16
N ARG A 153 -15.74 -2.95 -11.26
CA ARG A 153 -15.67 -2.48 -9.88
C ARG A 153 -15.10 -1.06 -9.79
N PHE A 154 -14.04 -0.74 -10.53
CA PHE A 154 -13.53 0.64 -10.62
C PHE A 154 -14.56 1.61 -11.20
N GLU A 155 -15.27 1.21 -12.26
CA GLU A 155 -16.34 2.04 -12.82
C GLU A 155 -17.49 2.28 -11.84
N ARG A 156 -17.80 1.30 -10.99
CA ARG A 156 -18.80 1.45 -9.93
C ARG A 156 -18.30 2.42 -8.86
N LEU A 157 -17.07 2.25 -8.39
CA LEU A 157 -16.45 3.14 -7.41
C LEU A 157 -16.38 4.59 -7.89
N GLN A 158 -16.00 4.81 -9.15
CA GLN A 158 -15.97 6.17 -9.73
C GLN A 158 -17.36 6.80 -9.87
N ARG A 159 -18.42 6.00 -9.96
CA ARG A 159 -19.81 6.50 -9.96
C ARG A 159 -20.30 6.83 -8.56
N GLU A 160 -19.87 6.05 -7.57
CA GLU A 160 -20.25 6.23 -6.16
C GLU A 160 -19.49 7.41 -5.52
N TYR A 161 -18.23 7.57 -5.87
CA TYR A 161 -17.33 8.60 -5.36
C TYR A 161 -16.78 9.48 -6.50
N PRO A 162 -17.64 10.23 -7.21
CA PRO A 162 -17.25 10.94 -8.42
C PRO A 162 -16.28 12.10 -8.17
N LEU A 163 -16.17 12.58 -6.94
CA LEU A 163 -15.31 13.71 -6.56
C LEU A 163 -14.08 13.28 -5.77
N ASP A 164 -13.87 11.99 -5.54
CA ASP A 164 -12.76 11.49 -4.74
C ASP A 164 -11.45 11.48 -5.55
N LEU A 165 -10.56 12.42 -5.25
CA LEU A 165 -9.29 12.59 -5.94
C LEU A 165 -8.30 11.49 -5.55
N LEU A 166 -8.35 11.04 -4.29
CA LEU A 166 -7.49 9.98 -3.77
C LEU A 166 -7.81 8.65 -4.44
N LEU A 167 -9.10 8.34 -4.63
CA LEU A 167 -9.57 7.17 -5.36
C LEU A 167 -9.02 7.17 -6.80
N LEU A 168 -9.17 8.26 -7.54
CA LEU A 168 -8.67 8.35 -8.93
C LEU A 168 -7.16 8.14 -9.01
N ARG A 169 -6.41 8.70 -8.05
CA ARG A 169 -4.96 8.49 -7.96
C ARG A 169 -4.63 7.03 -7.68
N ARG A 170 -5.29 6.39 -6.72
CA ARG A 170 -5.06 4.97 -6.41
C ARG A 170 -5.39 4.05 -7.57
N ILE A 171 -6.46 4.33 -8.32
CA ILE A 171 -6.81 3.58 -9.53
C ILE A 171 -5.72 3.73 -10.60
N ALA A 172 -5.18 4.95 -10.79
CA ALA A 172 -4.07 5.16 -11.72
C ALA A 172 -2.81 4.39 -11.29
N GLU A 173 -2.43 4.46 -10.02
CA GLU A 173 -1.30 3.70 -9.44
C GLU A 173 -1.49 2.19 -9.66
N PHE A 174 -2.69 1.67 -9.37
CA PHE A 174 -3.03 0.27 -9.57
C PHE A 174 -2.84 -0.18 -11.03
N HIS A 175 -3.30 0.60 -12.00
CA HIS A 175 -3.12 0.29 -13.41
C HIS A 175 -1.64 0.29 -13.81
N LEU A 176 -0.84 1.23 -13.28
CA LEU A 176 0.61 1.27 -13.55
C LEU A 176 1.35 0.05 -12.98
N GLU A 177 1.02 -0.35 -11.75
CA GLU A 177 1.61 -1.54 -11.11
C GLU A 177 1.34 -2.82 -11.90
N ASN A 178 0.21 -2.89 -12.61
CA ASN A 178 -0.16 -4.01 -13.46
C ASN A 178 0.24 -3.82 -14.95
N GLY A 179 1.07 -2.82 -15.27
CA GLY A 179 1.57 -2.58 -16.63
C GLY A 179 0.53 -2.05 -17.63
N GLN A 180 -0.61 -1.56 -17.14
CA GLN A 180 -1.70 -1.03 -17.95
C GLN A 180 -1.57 0.50 -18.09
N GLU A 181 -0.62 0.94 -18.91
CA GLU A 181 -0.28 2.36 -19.06
C GLU A 181 -1.44 3.23 -19.57
N GLN A 182 -2.15 2.76 -20.60
CA GLN A 182 -3.21 3.56 -21.23
C GLN A 182 -4.40 3.83 -20.28
N PRO A 183 -4.96 2.83 -19.56
CA PRO A 183 -5.97 3.10 -18.51
C PRO A 183 -5.48 4.03 -17.40
N ALA A 184 -4.20 3.95 -17.01
CA ALA A 184 -3.64 4.84 -16.01
C ALA A 184 -3.60 6.29 -16.51
N VAL A 185 -3.17 6.52 -17.76
CA VAL A 185 -3.17 7.85 -18.40
C VAL A 185 -4.60 8.43 -18.44
N ASP A 186 -5.59 7.63 -18.81
CA ASP A 186 -6.99 8.08 -18.83
C ASP A 186 -7.50 8.47 -17.43
N CYS A 187 -7.10 7.73 -16.38
CA CYS A 187 -7.41 8.09 -15.00
C CYS A 187 -6.71 9.39 -14.55
N LEU A 188 -5.45 9.58 -14.92
CA LEU A 188 -4.71 10.81 -14.64
C LEU A 188 -5.32 12.04 -15.33
N PHE A 189 -5.85 11.90 -16.55
CA PHE A 189 -6.58 12.98 -17.20
C PHE A 189 -7.88 13.33 -16.47
N ARG A 190 -8.61 12.34 -15.96
CA ARG A 190 -9.81 12.58 -15.12
C ARG A 190 -9.42 13.30 -13.83
N LEU A 191 -8.34 12.87 -13.18
CA LEU A 191 -7.80 13.52 -11.98
C LEU A 191 -7.41 14.98 -12.25
N ALA A 192 -6.66 15.25 -13.32
CA ALA A 192 -6.26 16.60 -13.71
C ALA A 192 -7.47 17.51 -13.96
N ARG A 193 -8.53 16.97 -14.59
CA ARG A 193 -9.79 17.69 -14.79
C ARG A 193 -10.46 18.05 -13.46
N GLN A 194 -10.56 17.13 -12.51
CA GLN A 194 -11.20 17.41 -11.21
C GLN A 194 -10.37 18.41 -10.39
N LEU A 195 -9.04 18.32 -10.44
CA LEU A 195 -8.15 19.30 -9.81
C LEU A 195 -8.33 20.70 -10.40
N PHE A 196 -8.53 20.80 -11.71
CA PHE A 196 -8.86 22.07 -12.38
C PHE A 196 -10.19 22.65 -11.89
N GLU A 197 -11.24 21.83 -11.80
CA GLU A 197 -12.56 22.25 -11.31
C GLU A 197 -12.49 22.80 -9.88
N ARG A 198 -11.61 22.25 -9.04
CA ARG A 198 -11.31 22.73 -7.68
C ARG A 198 -10.30 23.89 -7.61
N ARG A 199 -9.85 24.41 -8.77
CA ARG A 199 -8.81 25.45 -8.88
C ARG A 199 -7.46 25.07 -8.29
N ASN A 200 -7.18 23.78 -8.12
CA ASN A 200 -5.88 23.28 -7.68
C ASN A 200 -4.92 23.14 -8.89
N VAL A 201 -4.35 24.28 -9.31
CA VAL A 201 -3.45 24.36 -10.48
C VAL A 201 -2.16 23.57 -10.27
N VAL A 202 -1.62 23.55 -9.04
CA VAL A 202 -0.38 22.84 -8.71
C VAL A 202 -0.59 21.33 -8.87
N GLY A 203 -1.68 20.79 -8.31
CA GLY A 203 -2.03 19.38 -8.47
C GLY A 203 -2.30 19.01 -9.93
N MET A 204 -3.04 19.85 -10.67
CA MET A 204 -3.31 19.61 -12.09
C MET A 204 -2.01 19.53 -12.91
N ARG A 205 -1.06 20.45 -12.68
CA ARG A 205 0.25 20.43 -13.34
C ARG A 205 0.99 19.13 -13.05
N ALA A 206 1.05 18.72 -11.78
CA ALA A 206 1.73 17.48 -11.38
C ALA A 206 1.11 16.23 -12.05
N ALA A 207 -0.22 16.15 -12.15
CA ALA A 207 -0.88 15.05 -12.86
C ALA A 207 -0.55 15.04 -14.37
N LEU A 208 -0.50 16.21 -15.01
CA LEU A 208 -0.13 16.32 -16.43
C LEU A 208 1.34 15.97 -16.69
N GLU A 209 2.24 16.36 -15.79
CA GLU A 209 3.65 15.96 -15.86
C GLU A 209 3.81 14.44 -15.72
N GLN A 210 3.06 13.79 -14.83
CA GLN A 210 3.04 12.33 -14.74
C GLN A 210 2.56 11.67 -16.03
N ILE A 211 1.54 12.23 -16.69
CA ILE A 211 1.10 11.75 -18.01
C ILE A 211 2.23 11.86 -19.04
N LEU A 212 3.00 12.95 -19.05
CA LEU A 212 4.14 13.10 -19.96
C LEU A 212 5.32 12.17 -19.64
N VAL A 213 5.46 11.72 -18.39
CA VAL A 213 6.44 10.67 -18.04
C VAL A 213 6.06 9.34 -18.67
N LEU A 214 4.76 9.01 -18.69
CA LEU A 214 4.25 7.75 -19.26
C LEU A 214 4.15 7.83 -20.79
N SER A 215 3.67 8.95 -21.32
CA SER A 215 3.43 9.20 -22.74
C SER A 215 4.02 10.56 -23.14
N PRO A 216 5.34 10.63 -23.42
CA PRO A 216 6.05 11.89 -23.69
C PRO A 216 5.49 12.70 -24.86
N ASP A 217 4.91 12.00 -25.83
CA ASP A 217 4.38 12.59 -27.05
C ASP A 217 2.87 12.88 -26.98
N ASP A 218 2.19 12.78 -25.82
CA ASP A 218 0.75 13.05 -25.74
C ASP A 218 0.46 14.54 -26.01
N PRO A 219 -0.16 14.88 -27.16
CA PRO A 219 -0.39 16.27 -27.55
C PRO A 219 -1.46 16.96 -26.68
N ARG A 220 -2.31 16.21 -25.97
CA ARG A 220 -3.32 16.76 -25.06
C ARG A 220 -2.65 17.30 -23.79
N ALA A 221 -1.72 16.56 -23.21
CA ALA A 221 -1.00 16.97 -22.00
C ALA A 221 -0.17 18.24 -22.24
N HIS A 222 0.62 18.28 -23.33
CA HIS A 222 1.36 19.49 -23.74
C HIS A 222 0.48 20.71 -23.93
N ARG A 223 -0.67 20.56 -24.61
CA ARG A 223 -1.62 21.67 -24.80
C ARG A 223 -2.17 22.19 -23.48
N LEU A 224 -2.55 21.31 -22.55
CA LEU A 224 -3.08 21.71 -21.25
C LEU A 224 -2.02 22.41 -20.39
N LEU A 225 -0.78 21.92 -20.37
CA LEU A 225 0.33 22.57 -19.67
C LEU A 225 0.61 23.97 -20.23
N ASN A 226 0.69 24.11 -21.56
CA ASN A 226 0.87 25.41 -22.21
C ASN A 226 -0.25 26.41 -21.88
N LEU A 227 -1.50 25.94 -21.69
CA LEU A 227 -2.61 26.80 -21.27
C LEU A 227 -2.47 27.27 -19.81
N LEU A 228 -1.93 26.42 -18.92
CA LEU A 228 -1.68 26.79 -17.53
C LEU A 228 -0.56 27.82 -17.38
N GLU A 229 0.45 27.81 -18.27
CA GLU A 229 1.58 28.75 -18.22
C GLU A 229 1.24 30.16 -18.73
N ARG A 230 0.19 30.29 -19.54
CA ARG A 230 -0.23 31.58 -20.12
C ARG A 230 -1.15 32.39 -19.20
N ARG A 231 -1.56 31.83 -18.07
CA ARG A 231 -2.55 32.41 -17.16
C ARG A 231 -1.88 33.04 -15.95
#